data_AF-A0A949Y8V0-F1
#
_entry.id   AF-A0A949Y8V0-F1
#
_cell.length_a   1.000
_cell.length_b   1.000
_cell.length_c   1.000
_cell.angle_alpha   90.00
_cell.angle_beta   90.00
_cell.angle_gamma   90.00
#
_symmetry.space_group_name_H-M   'P 1'
#
loop_
_entity.id
_entity.type
_entity.pdbx_description
1 polymer ?
#
loop_
_entity_poly.entity_id
_entity_poly.type
_entity_poly.pdbx_seq_one_letter_code
_entity_poly.pdbx_strand_id
1 'polypeptide(L)'
;MKEFPRISLFSAISLALLIGGLLILSESAAEPDALLTSGAAPARQEMYASISLHAADALYDAPANVPKRSGVLLRSERLKNVTLPAGLTGWRILYTTTVNDKTPATAVAVVFAPTHPSAGPRPVITWEHANTGLLQKCMPSLLSDPAVGIPAIDRIAAANWVIVATDYSFAEEGGPLPFLIGEGEARAALDSVRAARQMPELKLDTRTVVWGHSLGGHAALWTGIVGPRYAPDVKIVGVAAIA
;
A
#
# COMPACT_ATOMS: atom_id res chain seq x y z
N MET A 1 12.90 13.42 41.59
CA MET A 1 11.56 12.92 41.96
C MET A 1 10.57 14.06 41.77
N LYS A 2 9.73 13.98 40.74
CA LYS A 2 8.60 14.89 40.48
C LYS A 2 7.45 14.03 39.99
N GLU A 3 6.34 14.07 40.71
CA GLU A 3 5.16 13.23 40.50
C GLU A 3 4.32 13.68 39.30
N PHE A 4 3.70 12.71 38.63
CA PHE A 4 2.64 12.90 37.64
C PHE A 4 1.30 12.44 38.23
N PRO A 5 0.20 13.19 38.07
CA PRO A 5 -1.10 12.70 38.50
C PRO A 5 -1.70 11.76 37.44
N ARG A 6 -2.21 10.62 37.93
CA ARG A 6 -3.04 9.66 37.18
C ARG A 6 -4.43 10.25 36.93
N ILE A 7 -4.91 10.17 35.71
CA ILE A 7 -6.33 10.35 35.38
C ILE A 7 -6.84 9.02 34.83
N SER A 8 -7.68 8.37 35.63
CA SER A 8 -8.58 7.30 35.22
C SER A 8 -9.95 7.94 35.04
N LEU A 9 -10.62 7.71 33.93
CA LEU A 9 -12.08 7.83 33.89
C LEU A 9 -12.66 6.83 32.88
N PHE A 10 -13.40 5.88 33.44
CA PHE A 10 -14.38 5.04 32.76
C PHE A 10 -15.47 5.90 32.12
N SER A 11 -15.94 5.53 30.93
CA SER A 11 -17.34 5.73 30.54
C SER A 11 -17.70 4.78 29.40
N ALA A 12 -18.45 3.74 29.78
CA ALA A 12 -19.23 2.91 28.89
C ALA A 12 -20.50 3.67 28.51
N ILE A 13 -20.88 3.68 27.24
CA ILE A 13 -22.19 4.15 26.79
C ILE A 13 -22.94 2.97 26.19
N SER A 14 -24.05 2.64 26.84
CA SER A 14 -24.94 1.53 26.55
C SER A 14 -25.87 1.80 25.36
N LEU A 15 -26.17 0.68 24.70
CA LEU A 15 -27.18 0.40 23.69
C LEU A 15 -28.62 0.70 24.17
N ALA A 16 -29.48 1.25 23.29
CA ALA A 16 -30.92 1.27 23.48
C ALA A 16 -31.62 0.75 22.21
N LEU A 17 -32.22 -0.46 22.31
CA LEU A 17 -33.22 -0.98 21.38
C LEU A 17 -34.58 -0.38 21.73
N LEU A 18 -35.35 0.03 20.72
CA LEU A 18 -36.78 0.32 20.84
C LEU A 18 -37.56 -0.68 20.00
N ILE A 19 -38.26 -1.59 20.68
CA ILE A 19 -39.31 -2.44 20.12
C ILE A 19 -40.63 -1.83 20.60
N GLY A 20 -41.49 -1.44 19.66
CA GLY A 20 -42.87 -1.06 19.91
C GLY A 20 -43.74 -1.58 18.79
N GLY A 21 -44.54 -2.61 19.06
CA GLY A 21 -45.61 -3.07 18.18
C GLY A 21 -46.94 -2.47 18.59
N LEU A 22 -47.84 -2.25 17.62
CA LEU A 22 -49.28 -2.29 17.87
C LEU A 22 -50.09 -2.53 16.58
N LEU A 23 -50.86 -3.62 16.67
CA LEU A 23 -52.14 -4.02 16.06
C LEU A 23 -52.69 -3.39 14.76
N ILE A 24 -53.16 -4.35 13.96
CA ILE A 24 -53.88 -4.30 12.69
C ILE A 24 -55.31 -3.76 12.87
N LEU A 25 -55.74 -2.88 11.96
CA LEU A 25 -57.13 -2.76 11.55
C LEU A 25 -57.18 -2.84 10.01
N SER A 26 -57.99 -3.77 9.52
CA SER A 26 -58.24 -4.01 8.10
C SER A 26 -59.30 -3.06 7.57
N GLU A 27 -59.04 -2.40 6.44
CA GLU A 27 -60.11 -1.87 5.60
C GLU A 27 -59.74 -1.94 4.12
N SER A 28 -60.75 -2.26 3.32
CA SER A 28 -60.69 -2.79 1.96
C SER A 28 -60.82 -1.70 0.89
N ALA A 29 -59.97 -1.82 -0.13
CA ALA A 29 -60.13 -1.42 -1.53
C ALA A 29 -60.33 0.08 -1.90
N ALA A 30 -59.32 0.62 -2.61
CA ALA A 30 -59.47 1.20 -3.94
C ALA A 30 -58.08 1.47 -4.56
N GLU A 31 -57.74 0.76 -5.63
CA GLU A 31 -56.55 1.01 -6.47
C GLU A 31 -56.82 2.20 -7.41
N PRO A 32 -55.93 3.18 -7.53
CA PRO A 32 -55.81 3.99 -8.73
C PRO A 32 -54.71 3.41 -9.62
N ASP A 33 -55.11 2.96 -10.82
CA ASP A 33 -54.26 2.65 -11.96
C ASP A 33 -53.31 3.84 -12.26
N ALA A 34 -52.11 3.80 -11.70
CA ALA A 34 -50.99 4.60 -12.14
C ALA A 34 -49.98 3.65 -12.79
N LEU A 35 -49.81 3.80 -14.10
CA LEU A 35 -48.75 3.17 -14.89
C LEU A 35 -47.38 3.63 -14.37
N LEU A 36 -46.91 2.98 -13.30
CA LEU A 36 -45.51 2.97 -12.93
C LEU A 36 -44.88 1.85 -13.75
N THR A 37 -44.25 2.22 -14.86
CA THR A 37 -43.21 1.36 -15.43
C THR A 37 -42.11 1.25 -14.39
N SER A 38 -42.18 0.21 -13.55
CA SER A 38 -41.06 -0.13 -12.69
C SER A 38 -39.91 -0.56 -13.59
N GLY A 39 -39.02 0.36 -13.91
CA GLY A 39 -37.67 -0.03 -14.30
C GLY A 39 -37.16 -0.91 -13.17
N ALA A 40 -36.92 -2.19 -13.46
CA ALA A 40 -36.39 -3.12 -12.48
C ALA A 40 -35.15 -2.48 -11.86
N ALA A 41 -35.15 -2.30 -10.54
CA ALA A 41 -33.91 -2.00 -9.84
C ALA A 41 -32.92 -3.12 -10.21
N PRO A 42 -31.70 -2.79 -10.68
CA PRO A 42 -30.75 -3.80 -11.11
C PRO A 42 -30.57 -4.80 -9.98
N ALA A 43 -30.53 -6.09 -10.33
CA ALA A 43 -30.33 -7.14 -9.35
C ALA A 43 -29.04 -6.83 -8.59
N ARG A 44 -29.01 -7.09 -7.28
CA ARG A 44 -27.83 -6.83 -6.43
C ARG A 44 -26.52 -7.40 -7.03
N GLN A 45 -26.63 -8.47 -7.82
CA GLN A 45 -25.57 -9.10 -8.60
C GLN A 45 -24.95 -8.20 -9.69
N GLU A 46 -25.75 -7.36 -10.37
CA GLU A 46 -25.28 -6.44 -11.43
C GLU A 46 -24.48 -5.26 -10.86
N MET A 47 -24.76 -4.85 -9.61
CA MET A 47 -24.01 -3.79 -8.93
C MET A 47 -22.57 -4.21 -8.56
N TYR A 48 -22.30 -5.52 -8.44
CA TYR A 48 -20.95 -6.05 -8.18
C TYR A 48 -20.13 -6.31 -9.46
N ALA A 49 -20.73 -6.24 -10.64
CA ALA A 49 -20.15 -6.74 -11.89
C ALA A 49 -19.19 -5.77 -12.63
N SER A 50 -18.71 -4.69 -12.00
CA SER A 50 -17.82 -3.72 -12.69
C SER A 50 -16.63 -3.19 -11.87
N ILE A 51 -16.33 -3.77 -10.70
CA ILE A 51 -15.11 -3.41 -9.96
C ILE A 51 -13.93 -4.17 -10.57
N SER A 52 -13.19 -3.54 -11.48
CA SER A 52 -11.87 -4.02 -11.87
C SER A 52 -10.91 -3.82 -10.70
N LEU A 53 -10.45 -4.93 -10.13
CA LEU A 53 -9.44 -4.92 -9.07
C LEU A 53 -8.04 -4.64 -9.64
N HIS A 54 -7.81 -5.06 -10.89
CA HIS A 54 -6.57 -4.81 -11.63
C HIS A 54 -6.51 -3.38 -12.19
N ALA A 55 -5.35 -2.74 -12.09
CA ALA A 55 -5.11 -1.43 -12.65
C ALA A 55 -5.01 -1.50 -14.17
N ALA A 56 -5.53 -0.49 -14.87
CA ALA A 56 -5.37 -0.34 -16.32
C ALA A 56 -3.97 0.22 -16.67
N ASP A 57 -2.92 -0.47 -16.22
CA ASP A 57 -1.53 -0.06 -16.37
C ASP A 57 -0.65 -1.29 -16.65
N ALA A 58 -0.02 -1.30 -17.82
CA ALA A 58 0.77 -2.43 -18.30
C ALA A 58 1.97 -2.77 -17.41
N LEU A 59 2.42 -1.84 -16.54
CA LEU A 59 3.48 -2.13 -15.58
C LEU A 59 3.05 -3.17 -14.53
N TYR A 60 1.76 -3.26 -14.19
CA TYR A 60 1.21 -4.23 -13.24
C TYR A 60 1.04 -5.64 -13.84
N ASP A 61 1.15 -5.79 -15.17
CA ASP A 61 0.96 -7.07 -15.84
C ASP A 61 2.20 -7.97 -15.71
N ALA A 62 2.16 -8.94 -14.80
CA ALA A 62 3.28 -9.86 -14.62
C ALA A 62 3.69 -10.54 -15.95
N PRO A 63 5.00 -10.68 -16.25
CA PRO A 63 5.44 -11.39 -17.45
C PRO A 63 5.04 -12.86 -17.35
N ALA A 64 4.82 -13.52 -18.50
CA ALA A 64 4.41 -14.93 -18.56
C ALA A 64 5.33 -15.87 -17.76
N ASN A 65 6.63 -15.55 -17.71
CA ASN A 65 7.63 -16.29 -16.95
C ASN A 65 8.17 -15.44 -15.79
N VAL A 66 7.53 -15.51 -14.63
CA VAL A 66 7.99 -14.84 -13.42
C VAL A 66 9.08 -15.70 -12.73
N PRO A 67 10.27 -15.16 -12.44
CA PRO A 67 11.28 -15.84 -11.64
C PRO A 67 10.74 -16.29 -10.27
N LYS A 68 11.08 -17.51 -9.84
CA LYS A 68 10.68 -18.03 -8.51
C LYS A 68 11.34 -17.32 -7.34
N ARG A 69 12.45 -16.62 -7.59
CA ARG A 69 13.21 -15.92 -6.56
C ARG A 69 12.53 -14.58 -6.28
N SER A 70 12.30 -14.27 -5.00
CA SER A 70 11.80 -12.97 -4.57
C SER A 70 12.85 -11.87 -4.70
N GLY A 71 12.39 -10.61 -4.79
CA GLY A 71 13.22 -9.43 -4.87
C GLY A 71 13.93 -9.25 -6.21
N VAL A 72 13.46 -9.89 -7.28
CA VAL A 72 14.03 -9.75 -8.64
C VAL A 72 13.36 -8.57 -9.34
N LEU A 73 14.18 -7.68 -9.91
CA LEU A 73 13.69 -6.59 -10.75
C LEU A 73 13.22 -7.14 -12.11
N LEU A 74 11.96 -6.89 -12.46
CA LEU A 74 11.36 -7.35 -13.71
C LEU A 74 11.28 -6.25 -14.75
N ARG A 75 10.86 -5.05 -14.33
CA ARG A 75 10.77 -3.85 -15.18
C ARG A 75 11.11 -2.62 -14.37
N SER A 76 11.66 -1.61 -15.03
CA SER A 76 11.90 -0.28 -14.50
C SER A 76 11.51 0.73 -15.57
N GLU A 77 10.76 1.75 -15.18
CA GLU A 77 10.44 2.87 -16.05
C GLU A 77 10.55 4.18 -15.28
N ARG A 78 11.03 5.21 -15.97
CA ARG A 78 11.14 6.54 -15.37
C ARG A 78 9.75 7.15 -15.22
N LEU A 79 9.49 7.75 -14.06
CA LEU A 79 8.29 8.55 -13.85
C LEU A 79 8.30 9.76 -14.80
N LYS A 80 7.22 9.91 -15.56
CA LYS A 80 6.98 11.01 -16.50
C LYS A 80 5.56 11.49 -16.29
N ASN A 81 5.29 12.77 -16.56
CA ASN A 81 3.96 13.37 -16.47
C ASN A 81 3.30 13.25 -15.08
N VAL A 82 4.11 13.23 -14.02
CA VAL A 82 3.69 13.29 -12.62
C VAL A 82 4.37 14.45 -11.92
N THR A 83 3.81 14.88 -10.80
CA THR A 83 4.42 15.82 -9.88
C THR A 83 5.58 15.14 -9.17
N LEU A 84 6.78 15.72 -9.27
CA LEU A 84 7.96 15.29 -8.53
C LEU A 84 8.51 16.49 -7.75
N PRO A 85 8.94 16.30 -6.50
CA PRO A 85 9.65 17.35 -5.77
C PRO A 85 10.92 17.77 -6.51
N ALA A 86 11.28 19.04 -6.37
CA ALA A 86 12.45 19.60 -7.05
C ALA A 86 13.73 18.85 -6.63
N GLY A 87 14.60 18.56 -7.60
CA GLY A 87 15.86 17.85 -7.35
C GLY A 87 15.72 16.34 -7.15
N LEU A 88 14.52 15.77 -7.34
CA LEU A 88 14.31 14.32 -7.39
C LEU A 88 14.06 13.84 -8.82
N THR A 89 14.50 12.62 -9.08
CA THR A 89 14.04 11.80 -10.18
C THR A 89 13.39 10.55 -9.60
N GLY A 90 12.42 10.01 -10.33
CA GLY A 90 11.66 8.86 -9.88
C GLY A 90 11.53 7.78 -10.95
N TRP A 91 11.30 6.55 -10.49
CA TRP A 91 11.00 5.38 -11.31
C TRP A 91 9.87 4.60 -10.70
N ARG A 92 9.13 3.86 -11.52
CA ARG A 92 8.33 2.73 -11.07
C ARG A 92 9.05 1.45 -11.44
N ILE A 93 9.08 0.51 -10.51
CA ILE A 93 9.66 -0.81 -10.73
C ILE A 93 8.62 -1.89 -10.50
N LEU A 94 8.59 -2.90 -11.36
CA LEU A 94 7.89 -4.16 -11.11
C LEU A 94 8.91 -5.16 -10.59
N TYR A 95 8.57 -5.88 -9.52
CA TYR A 95 9.46 -6.86 -8.93
C TYR A 95 8.72 -8.09 -8.39
N THR A 96 9.46 -9.18 -8.22
CA THR A 96 8.94 -10.41 -7.62
C THR A 96 8.89 -10.34 -6.10
N THR A 97 7.86 -10.90 -5.50
CA THR A 97 7.73 -11.08 -4.06
C THR A 97 6.85 -12.30 -3.77
N THR A 98 6.35 -12.43 -2.55
CA THR A 98 5.45 -13.51 -2.14
C THR A 98 4.41 -13.02 -1.14
N VAL A 99 3.14 -13.42 -1.32
CA VAL A 99 2.08 -13.14 -0.34
C VAL A 99 2.29 -13.94 0.95
N ASN A 100 2.81 -15.15 0.83
CA ASN A 100 3.13 -16.07 1.93
C ASN A 100 4.27 -17.01 1.48
N ASP A 101 4.66 -18.00 2.28
CA ASP A 101 5.81 -18.87 1.97
C ASP A 101 5.69 -19.68 0.66
N LYS A 102 4.47 -19.82 0.13
CA LYS A 102 4.16 -20.71 -0.99
C LYS A 102 3.59 -20.00 -2.20
N THR A 103 3.08 -18.78 -2.05
CA THR A 103 2.41 -18.01 -3.10
C THR A 103 3.36 -16.95 -3.67
N PRO A 104 3.90 -17.13 -4.88
CA PRO A 104 4.59 -16.08 -5.62
C PRO A 104 3.64 -14.94 -5.96
N ALA A 105 4.17 -13.74 -5.98
CA ALA A 105 3.46 -12.55 -6.41
C ALA A 105 4.40 -11.56 -7.10
N THR A 106 3.81 -10.54 -7.69
CA THR A 106 4.54 -9.35 -8.13
C THR A 106 3.96 -8.12 -7.45
N ALA A 107 4.79 -7.11 -7.26
CA ALA A 107 4.39 -5.82 -6.72
C ALA A 107 5.08 -4.70 -7.50
N VAL A 108 4.49 -3.51 -7.44
CA VAL A 108 5.08 -2.29 -7.96
C VAL A 108 5.63 -1.48 -6.80
N ALA A 109 6.72 -0.76 -7.04
CA ALA A 109 7.24 0.24 -6.12
C ALA A 109 7.64 1.50 -6.88
N VAL A 110 7.50 2.65 -6.22
CA VAL A 110 8.10 3.90 -6.67
C VAL A 110 9.44 4.09 -6.00
N VAL A 111 10.46 4.43 -6.78
CA VAL A 111 11.80 4.73 -6.28
C VAL A 111 12.11 6.20 -6.52
N PHE A 112 12.48 6.94 -5.49
CA PHE A 112 12.90 8.34 -5.59
C PHE A 112 14.37 8.49 -5.22
N ALA A 113 15.10 9.27 -6.03
CA ALA A 113 16.51 9.55 -5.79
C ALA A 113 16.86 10.99 -6.20
N PRO A 114 17.86 11.62 -5.53
CA PRO A 114 18.40 12.91 -5.97
C PRO A 114 18.87 12.88 -7.43
N THR A 115 18.58 13.95 -8.19
CA THR A 115 19.05 14.13 -9.58
C THR A 115 20.56 14.35 -9.66
N HIS A 116 21.15 14.91 -8.60
CA HIS A 116 22.59 15.14 -8.46
C HIS A 116 23.11 14.43 -7.19
N PRO A 117 23.27 13.10 -7.23
CA PRO A 117 23.70 12.36 -6.06
C PRO A 117 25.16 12.64 -5.72
N SER A 118 25.49 12.65 -4.43
CA SER A 118 26.89 12.59 -4.00
C SER A 118 27.49 11.22 -4.35
N ALA A 119 28.80 11.17 -4.53
CA ALA A 119 29.50 9.95 -4.90
C ALA A 119 29.33 8.83 -3.85
N GLY A 120 29.23 7.59 -4.33
CA GLY A 120 29.23 6.39 -3.50
C GLY A 120 27.86 5.71 -3.33
N PRO A 121 27.85 4.54 -2.66
CA PRO A 121 26.61 3.84 -2.30
C PRO A 121 25.72 4.67 -1.36
N ARG A 122 24.40 4.61 -1.56
CA ARG A 122 23.41 5.37 -0.80
C ARG A 122 22.55 4.49 0.10
N PRO A 123 22.27 4.90 1.35
CA PRO A 123 21.34 4.19 2.20
C PRO A 123 19.90 4.32 1.67
N VAL A 124 19.05 3.40 2.11
CA VAL A 124 17.66 3.29 1.66
C VAL A 124 16.69 3.62 2.79
N ILE A 125 15.63 4.36 2.49
CA ILE A 125 14.39 4.37 3.25
C ILE A 125 13.38 3.50 2.50
N THR A 126 12.93 2.41 3.10
CA THR A 126 11.73 1.72 2.61
C THR A 126 10.52 2.41 3.25
N TRP A 127 9.76 3.12 2.42
CA TRP A 127 8.60 3.88 2.83
C TRP A 127 7.34 3.04 2.68
N GLU A 128 6.60 2.94 3.77
CA GLU A 128 5.38 2.17 3.91
C GLU A 128 4.20 3.14 3.97
N HIS A 129 3.36 3.16 2.94
CA HIS A 129 2.32 4.18 2.80
C HIS A 129 1.10 3.89 3.69
N ALA A 130 0.38 4.95 4.07
CA ALA A 130 -0.92 4.83 4.72
C ALA A 130 -1.96 4.21 3.77
N ASN A 131 -3.09 3.75 4.29
CA ASN A 131 -4.13 3.19 3.45
C ASN A 131 -4.63 4.23 2.41
N THR A 132 -4.39 3.95 1.13
CA THR A 132 -4.87 4.77 0.00
C THR A 132 -6.11 4.17 -0.67
N GLY A 133 -6.52 2.96 -0.26
CA GLY A 133 -7.66 2.21 -0.80
C GLY A 133 -7.32 0.73 -0.98
N LEU A 134 -8.31 -0.08 -1.37
CA LEU A 134 -8.18 -1.55 -1.44
C LEU A 134 -7.97 -2.10 -2.86
N LEU A 135 -8.03 -1.24 -3.87
CA LEU A 135 -7.94 -1.60 -5.28
C LEU A 135 -6.58 -1.18 -5.84
N GLN A 136 -6.05 -1.87 -6.88
CA GLN A 136 -4.76 -1.48 -7.45
C GLN A 136 -4.74 -0.02 -7.92
N LYS A 137 -5.83 0.48 -8.51
CA LYS A 137 -5.94 1.89 -8.94
C LYS A 137 -5.75 2.93 -7.83
N CYS A 138 -5.79 2.52 -6.56
CA CYS A 138 -5.58 3.38 -5.40
C CYS A 138 -4.10 3.50 -5.01
N MET A 139 -3.22 2.71 -5.63
CA MET A 139 -1.83 2.61 -5.20
C MET A 139 -1.04 3.90 -5.51
N PRO A 140 -0.12 4.31 -4.61
CA PRO A 140 0.67 5.53 -4.79
C PRO A 140 1.37 5.63 -6.14
N SER A 141 1.87 4.53 -6.71
CA SER A 141 2.54 4.54 -8.02
C SER A 141 1.68 4.91 -9.23
N LEU A 142 0.35 4.97 -9.04
CA LEU A 142 -0.62 5.38 -10.07
C LEU A 142 -1.13 6.81 -9.86
N LEU A 143 -0.73 7.48 -8.77
CA LEU A 143 -1.12 8.85 -8.50
C LEU A 143 -0.36 9.83 -9.39
N SER A 144 -1.00 10.97 -9.68
CA SER A 144 -0.34 12.11 -10.35
C SER A 144 0.72 12.77 -9.48
N ASP A 145 0.72 12.52 -8.17
CA ASP A 145 1.76 12.88 -7.22
C ASP A 145 2.09 11.64 -6.36
N PRO A 146 2.99 10.76 -6.82
CA PRO A 146 3.32 9.52 -6.10
C PRO A 146 4.12 9.76 -4.82
N ALA A 147 4.62 10.99 -4.59
CA ALA A 147 5.33 11.36 -3.37
C ALA A 147 4.38 11.96 -2.32
N VAL A 148 3.10 12.16 -2.66
CA VAL A 148 2.11 12.77 -1.76
C VAL A 148 1.99 11.94 -0.48
N GLY A 149 2.37 12.51 0.65
CA GLY A 149 2.34 11.84 1.95
C GLY A 149 3.67 11.25 2.41
N ILE A 150 4.75 11.33 1.63
CA ILE A 150 6.10 11.03 2.12
C ILE A 150 6.63 12.24 2.90
N PRO A 151 6.73 12.18 4.23
CA PRO A 151 7.18 13.30 5.04
C PRO A 151 8.65 13.64 4.78
N ALA A 152 8.96 14.95 4.79
CA ALA A 152 10.32 15.48 4.72
C ALA A 152 11.15 14.98 3.51
N ILE A 153 10.51 14.70 2.38
CA ILE A 153 11.17 14.13 1.19
C ILE A 153 12.36 14.95 0.70
N ASP A 154 12.28 16.29 0.77
CA ASP A 154 13.38 17.19 0.41
C ASP A 154 14.60 17.02 1.32
N ARG A 155 14.39 16.76 2.62
CA ARG A 155 15.48 16.51 3.57
C ARG A 155 16.11 15.15 3.34
N ILE A 156 15.32 14.15 2.98
CA ILE A 156 15.81 12.82 2.61
C ILE A 156 16.68 12.93 1.35
N ALA A 157 16.23 13.70 0.36
CA ALA A 157 16.98 13.97 -0.86
C ALA A 157 18.29 14.70 -0.57
N ALA A 158 18.25 15.77 0.24
CA ALA A 158 19.43 16.54 0.65
C ALA A 158 20.45 15.69 1.43
N ALA A 159 19.99 14.67 2.17
CA ALA A 159 20.85 13.71 2.86
C ALA A 159 21.44 12.64 1.92
N ASN A 160 21.13 12.66 0.62
CA ASN A 160 21.54 11.69 -0.39
C ASN A 160 21.01 10.26 -0.15
N TRP A 161 19.83 10.12 0.46
CA TRP A 161 19.15 8.83 0.63
C TRP A 161 18.26 8.52 -0.57
N VAL A 162 18.03 7.23 -0.81
CA VAL A 162 17.06 6.74 -1.80
C VAL A 162 15.82 6.25 -1.07
N ILE A 163 14.65 6.60 -1.60
CA ILE A 163 13.37 6.13 -1.06
C ILE A 163 12.85 5.05 -1.99
N VAL A 164 12.42 3.94 -1.42
CA VAL A 164 11.72 2.86 -2.13
C VAL A 164 10.36 2.70 -1.46
N ALA A 165 9.28 3.00 -2.17
CA ALA A 165 7.91 2.99 -1.66
C ALA A 165 7.12 1.92 -2.40
N THR A 166 6.85 0.80 -1.74
CA THR A 166 6.09 -0.32 -2.33
C THR A 166 4.59 -0.02 -2.34
N ASP A 167 3.88 -0.48 -3.36
CA ASP A 167 2.41 -0.53 -3.40
C ASP A 167 1.86 -1.82 -2.77
N TYR A 168 2.73 -2.64 -2.19
CA TYR A 168 2.46 -3.99 -1.71
C TYR A 168 2.07 -4.99 -2.81
N SER A 169 2.12 -6.28 -2.47
CA SER A 169 1.59 -7.33 -3.35
C SER A 169 0.08 -7.41 -3.19
N PHE A 170 -0.62 -7.52 -4.32
CA PHE A 170 -2.03 -7.86 -4.35
C PHE A 170 -2.22 -9.38 -4.22
N ALA A 171 -3.40 -9.82 -3.79
CA ALA A 171 -3.74 -11.23 -3.83
C ALA A 171 -3.64 -11.80 -5.26
N GLU A 172 -3.48 -13.11 -5.39
CA GLU A 172 -3.40 -13.80 -6.69
C GLU A 172 -4.52 -13.32 -7.64
N GLU A 173 -4.23 -13.28 -8.95
CA GLU A 173 -5.17 -12.88 -10.02
C GLU A 173 -5.71 -11.44 -9.91
N GLY A 174 -4.95 -10.55 -9.27
CA GLY A 174 -5.38 -9.17 -9.07
C GLY A 174 -6.50 -9.05 -8.05
N GLY A 175 -6.60 -9.99 -7.10
CA GLY A 175 -7.50 -9.87 -5.95
C GLY A 175 -7.23 -8.60 -5.12
N PRO A 176 -8.08 -8.27 -4.13
CA PRO A 176 -7.91 -7.06 -3.33
C PRO A 176 -6.55 -7.04 -2.62
N LEU A 177 -6.12 -5.85 -2.20
CA LEU A 177 -4.96 -5.71 -1.31
C LEU A 177 -5.19 -6.61 -0.07
N PRO A 178 -4.24 -7.50 0.30
CA PRO A 178 -4.30 -8.29 1.53
C PRO A 178 -4.12 -7.39 2.76
N PHE A 179 -5.16 -6.62 3.06
CA PHE A 179 -5.15 -5.55 4.05
C PHE A 179 -4.79 -6.07 5.44
N LEU A 180 -3.75 -5.49 6.06
CA LEU A 180 -3.24 -5.87 7.38
C LEU A 180 -2.70 -7.31 7.45
N ILE A 181 -2.30 -7.89 6.33
CA ILE A 181 -1.53 -9.15 6.30
C ILE A 181 -0.04 -8.81 6.32
N GLY A 182 0.47 -8.58 7.53
CA GLY A 182 1.81 -8.03 7.74
C GLY A 182 2.97 -8.86 7.16
N GLU A 183 2.82 -10.19 7.07
CA GLU A 183 3.81 -11.04 6.39
C GLU A 183 3.99 -10.65 4.90
N GLY A 184 2.89 -10.43 4.19
CA GLY A 184 2.92 -10.06 2.77
C GLY A 184 3.44 -8.64 2.57
N GLU A 185 2.95 -7.69 3.38
CA GLU A 185 3.40 -6.29 3.38
C GLU A 185 4.92 -6.22 3.61
N ALA A 186 5.42 -6.94 4.62
CA ALA A 186 6.84 -6.96 4.96
C ALA A 186 7.72 -7.55 3.85
N ARG A 187 7.28 -8.66 3.23
CA ARG A 187 8.03 -9.29 2.14
C ARG A 187 8.08 -8.37 0.93
N ALA A 188 6.95 -7.76 0.57
CA ALA A 188 6.88 -6.80 -0.51
C ALA A 188 7.82 -5.60 -0.26
N ALA A 189 7.86 -5.06 0.96
CA ALA A 189 8.78 -3.99 1.34
C ALA A 189 10.26 -4.41 1.18
N LEU A 190 10.65 -5.54 1.76
CA LEU A 190 12.05 -6.02 1.71
C LEU A 190 12.49 -6.37 0.28
N ASP A 191 11.61 -6.98 -0.50
CA ASP A 191 11.87 -7.34 -1.88
C ASP A 191 11.92 -6.13 -2.80
N SER A 192 11.18 -5.06 -2.50
CA SER A 192 11.30 -3.79 -3.23
C SER A 192 12.70 -3.21 -3.10
N VAL A 193 13.32 -3.30 -1.91
CA VAL A 193 14.70 -2.86 -1.66
C VAL A 193 15.70 -3.73 -2.42
N ARG A 194 15.49 -5.06 -2.43
CA ARG A 194 16.31 -5.99 -3.23
C ARG A 194 16.22 -5.70 -4.72
N ALA A 195 15.03 -5.39 -5.23
CA ALA A 195 14.81 -5.04 -6.63
C ALA A 195 15.43 -3.68 -6.97
N ALA A 196 15.29 -2.67 -6.11
CA ALA A 196 15.91 -1.36 -6.29
C ALA A 196 17.46 -1.43 -6.33
N ARG A 197 18.07 -2.39 -5.61
CA ARG A 197 19.52 -2.67 -5.66
C ARG A 197 19.99 -3.20 -7.03
N GLN A 198 19.08 -3.69 -7.87
CA GLN A 198 19.40 -4.18 -9.22
C GLN A 198 19.24 -3.10 -10.30
N MET A 199 18.74 -1.91 -9.95
CA MET A 199 18.57 -0.82 -10.91
C MET A 199 19.92 -0.28 -11.39
N PRO A 200 20.17 -0.16 -12.71
CA PRO A 200 21.43 0.37 -13.24
C PRO A 200 21.64 1.86 -12.90
N GLU A 201 20.57 2.60 -12.62
CA GLU A 201 20.63 4.03 -12.27
C GLU A 201 21.09 4.28 -10.82
N LEU A 202 21.13 3.24 -9.97
CA LEU A 202 21.32 3.38 -8.54
C LEU A 202 22.53 2.56 -8.06
N LYS A 203 23.28 3.14 -7.12
CA LYS A 203 24.20 2.40 -6.27
C LYS A 203 23.71 2.50 -4.84
N LEU A 204 23.07 1.44 -4.34
CA LEU A 204 22.54 1.38 -2.98
C LEU A 204 23.50 0.64 -2.07
N ASP A 205 23.59 1.06 -0.82
CA ASP A 205 24.33 0.34 0.23
C ASP A 205 23.44 -0.68 0.95
N THR A 206 23.99 -1.34 1.97
CA THR A 206 23.28 -2.43 2.68
C THR A 206 22.27 -1.93 3.73
N ARG A 207 22.39 -0.69 4.19
CA ARG A 207 21.60 -0.08 5.27
C ARG A 207 20.24 0.35 4.75
N THR A 208 19.22 -0.04 5.51
CA THR A 208 17.83 0.31 5.24
C THR A 208 17.17 0.80 6.53
N VAL A 209 16.49 1.94 6.46
CA VAL A 209 15.52 2.36 7.49
C VAL A 209 14.13 2.03 6.96
N VAL A 210 13.31 1.44 7.82
CA VAL A 210 11.88 1.20 7.54
C VAL A 210 11.11 2.35 8.14
N TRP A 211 10.25 3.00 7.37
CA TRP A 211 9.43 4.10 7.85
C TRP A 211 8.01 4.01 7.30
N GLY A 212 7.00 4.07 8.16
CA GLY A 212 5.61 4.09 7.73
C GLY A 212 4.66 4.87 8.62
N HIS A 213 3.50 5.19 8.06
CA HIS A 213 2.42 5.94 8.71
C HIS A 213 1.07 5.23 8.58
N SER A 214 0.27 5.21 9.65
CA SER A 214 -1.04 4.56 9.73
C SER A 214 -0.95 3.06 9.38
N LEU A 215 -1.64 2.56 8.36
CA LEU A 215 -1.43 1.20 7.85
C LEU A 215 0.04 0.93 7.51
N GLY A 216 0.73 1.92 6.94
CA GLY A 216 2.17 1.82 6.69
C GLY A 216 2.97 1.69 7.98
N GLY A 217 2.49 2.21 9.11
CA GLY A 217 3.07 1.99 10.43
C GLY A 217 2.97 0.53 10.86
N HIS A 218 1.83 -0.13 10.59
CA HIS A 218 1.67 -1.58 10.76
C HIS A 218 2.66 -2.35 9.87
N ALA A 219 2.72 -2.04 8.57
CA ALA A 219 3.66 -2.65 7.64
C ALA A 219 5.11 -2.45 8.09
N ALA A 220 5.47 -1.25 8.57
CA ALA A 220 6.82 -0.95 9.05
C ALA A 220 7.23 -1.81 10.26
N LEU A 221 6.34 -2.03 11.21
CA LEU A 221 6.58 -2.93 12.35
C LEU A 221 6.81 -4.37 11.88
N TRP A 222 5.95 -4.86 10.97
CA TRP A 222 6.10 -6.20 10.41
C TRP A 222 7.38 -6.37 9.60
N THR A 223 7.77 -5.39 8.79
CA THR A 223 9.04 -5.38 8.06
C THR A 223 10.23 -5.52 9.02
N GLY A 224 10.19 -4.83 10.17
CA GLY A 224 11.19 -5.00 11.23
C GLY A 224 11.24 -6.40 11.84
N ILE A 225 10.08 -7.03 12.05
CA ILE A 225 9.94 -8.38 12.64
C ILE A 225 10.39 -9.47 11.64
N VAL A 226 9.97 -9.36 10.39
CA VAL A 226 10.17 -10.36 9.33
C VAL A 226 11.56 -10.25 8.71
N GLY A 227 12.11 -9.05 8.62
CA GLY A 227 13.40 -8.73 7.99
C GLY A 227 14.54 -9.70 8.33
N PRO A 228 14.88 -9.91 9.62
CA PRO A 228 16.00 -10.76 10.01
C PRO A 228 15.93 -12.20 9.49
N ARG A 229 14.73 -12.77 9.34
CA ARG A 229 14.55 -14.16 8.88
C ARG A 229 14.28 -14.28 7.38
N TYR A 230 13.65 -13.29 6.76
CA TYR A 230 13.26 -13.33 5.34
C TYR A 230 14.31 -12.70 4.41
N ALA A 231 14.89 -11.58 4.84
CA ALA A 231 15.85 -10.81 4.06
C ALA A 231 17.04 -10.33 4.89
N PRO A 232 17.90 -11.25 5.39
CA PRO A 232 19.06 -10.88 6.20
C PRO A 232 20.08 -10.01 5.45
N ASP A 233 20.33 -10.30 4.18
CA ASP A 233 20.09 -9.37 3.07
C ASP A 233 20.13 -7.85 3.23
N VAL A 234 19.00 -7.38 3.77
CA VAL A 234 18.57 -6.00 3.87
C VAL A 234 18.81 -5.61 5.32
N LYS A 235 19.93 -4.94 5.59
CA LYS A 235 20.34 -4.58 6.95
C LYS A 235 19.44 -3.46 7.46
N ILE A 236 18.37 -3.82 8.17
CA ILE A 236 17.50 -2.88 8.85
C ILE A 236 18.29 -2.24 10.01
N VAL A 237 18.51 -0.93 9.91
CA VAL A 237 19.23 -0.15 10.94
C VAL A 237 18.30 0.69 11.81
N GLY A 238 17.01 0.74 11.48
CA GLY A 238 15.98 1.42 12.26
C GLY A 238 14.59 1.20 11.69
N VAL A 239 13.59 1.27 12.56
CA VAL A 239 12.16 1.21 12.22
C VAL A 239 11.47 2.40 12.86
N ALA A 240 10.79 3.21 12.04
CA ALA A 240 9.91 4.29 12.47
C ALA A 240 8.47 3.93 12.07
N ALA A 241 7.63 3.59 13.04
CA ALA A 241 6.22 3.30 12.83
C ALA A 241 5.37 4.38 13.49
N ILE A 242 4.58 5.08 12.69
CA ILE A 242 3.71 6.18 13.14
C ILE A 242 2.25 5.75 12.94
N ALA A 243 1.41 5.98 13.94
CA ALA A 243 -0.02 5.69 13.90
C ALA A 243 -0.83 6.86 13.33
#